data_AF-A0A087HMB5-F1
#
_entry.id   AF-A0A087HMB5-F1
#
_cell.length_a   1.000
_cell.length_b   1.000
_cell.length_c   1.000
_cell.angle_alpha   90.00
_cell.angle_beta   90.00
_cell.angle_gamma   90.00
#
_symmetry.space_group_name_H-M   'P 1'
#
loop_
_entity.id
_entity.type
_entity.pdbx_description
1 polymer ?
#
loop_
_entity_poly.entity_id
_entity_poly.type
_entity_poly.pdbx_seq_one_letter_code
_entity_poly.pdbx_strand_id
1 'polypeptide(L)'
;MALTIFSKRYAESRWCLNELAMIKERADKRKLRVIPIFFKVKAESVRYQKAEFGRNFWRLAKTSSGEQIMRWKEALESVSEKIGLTLGDKSSEADFIKEIVKEIKKSCRRRGEIV
;
A
#
# COMPACT_ATOMS: atom_id res chain seq x y z
N MET A 1 6.48 3.52 -11.70
CA MET A 1 6.01 4.01 -10.38
C MET A 1 4.68 3.35 -10.12
N ALA A 2 4.40 2.97 -8.88
CA ALA A 2 3.12 2.39 -8.47
C ALA A 2 2.55 3.14 -7.27
N LEU A 3 1.22 3.18 -7.19
CA LEU A 3 0.46 3.70 -6.06
C LEU A 3 -0.24 2.51 -5.41
N THR A 4 -0.08 2.33 -4.11
CA THR A 4 -0.76 1.26 -3.36
C THR A 4 -1.77 1.89 -2.40
N ILE A 5 -3.05 1.81 -2.76
CA ILE A 5 -4.14 2.41 -1.97
C ILE A 5 -4.66 1.38 -0.99
N PHE A 6 -4.16 1.43 0.24
CA PHE A 6 -4.64 0.61 1.33
C PHE A 6 -5.97 1.16 1.84
N SER A 7 -7.03 0.36 1.70
CA SER A 7 -8.34 0.60 2.29
C SER A 7 -8.68 -0.56 3.23
N LYS A 8 -9.76 -0.41 4.02
CA LYS A 8 -10.20 -1.44 4.97
C LYS A 8 -10.38 -2.82 4.32
N ARG A 9 -10.89 -2.86 3.09
CA ARG A 9 -11.19 -4.09 2.35
C ARG A 9 -10.06 -4.59 1.45
N TYR A 10 -8.95 -3.85 1.36
CA TYR A 10 -7.79 -4.25 0.56
C TYR A 10 -7.30 -5.66 0.93
N ALA A 11 -7.23 -5.94 2.23
CA ALA A 11 -6.80 -7.23 2.76
C ALA A 11 -7.83 -8.37 2.62
N GLU A 12 -9.03 -8.10 2.12
CA GLU A 12 -10.03 -9.13 1.78
C GLU A 12 -9.77 -9.71 0.38
N SER A 13 -9.02 -9.01 -0.47
CA SER A 13 -8.78 -9.39 -1.86
C SER A 13 -7.45 -10.11 -2.02
N ARG A 14 -7.50 -11.41 -2.34
CA ARG A 14 -6.33 -12.20 -2.71
C ARG A 14 -5.58 -11.59 -3.89
N TRP A 15 -6.31 -11.01 -4.84
CA TRP A 15 -5.72 -10.31 -5.98
C TRP A 15 -4.89 -9.11 -5.55
N CYS A 16 -5.44 -8.23 -4.71
CA CYS A 16 -4.72 -7.04 -4.25
C CYS A 16 -3.44 -7.41 -3.48
N LEU A 17 -3.49 -8.45 -2.64
CA LEU A 17 -2.30 -8.92 -1.90
C LEU A 17 -1.24 -9.55 -2.82
N ASN A 18 -1.66 -10.26 -3.86
CA ASN A 18 -0.74 -10.78 -4.88
C ASN A 18 -0.07 -9.66 -5.66
N GLU A 19 -0.83 -8.64 -6.09
CA GLU A 19 -0.28 -7.44 -6.74
C GLU A 19 0.71 -6.72 -5.82
N LEU A 20 0.40 -6.60 -4.52
CA LEU A 20 1.30 -5.99 -3.55
C LEU A 20 2.62 -6.73 -3.43
N ALA A 21 2.60 -8.07 -3.40
CA ALA A 21 3.80 -8.89 -3.38
C ALA A 21 4.66 -8.69 -4.63
N MET A 22 4.03 -8.61 -5.82
CA MET A 22 4.73 -8.30 -7.07
C MET A 22 5.33 -6.89 -7.06
N ILE A 23 4.59 -5.90 -6.53
CA ILE A 23 5.07 -4.52 -6.39
C ILE A 23 6.28 -4.47 -5.47
N LYS A 24 6.25 -5.19 -4.33
CA LYS A 24 7.37 -5.29 -3.40
C LYS A 24 8.61 -5.88 -4.08
N GLU A 25 8.47 -7.00 -4.80
CA GLU A 25 9.58 -7.61 -5.54
C GLU A 25 10.21 -6.64 -6.57
N ARG A 26 9.38 -5.88 -7.29
CA ARG A 26 9.86 -4.88 -8.26
C ARG A 26 10.51 -3.67 -7.57
N ALA A 27 10.02 -3.29 -6.40
CA ALA A 27 10.57 -2.20 -5.60
C ALA A 27 11.94 -2.56 -5.02
N ASP A 28 12.12 -3.78 -4.52
CA ASP A 28 13.39 -4.28 -3.97
C ASP A 28 14.50 -4.31 -5.03
N LYS A 29 14.14 -4.64 -6.27
CA LYS A 29 15.05 -4.58 -7.43
C LYS A 29 15.38 -3.15 -7.88
N ARG A 30 14.95 -2.13 -7.14
CA ARG A 30 15.04 -0.68 -7.46
C ARG A 30 14.43 -0.30 -8.82
N LYS A 31 13.58 -1.16 -9.40
CA LYS A 31 12.91 -0.93 -10.69
C LYS A 31 11.63 -0.11 -10.55
N LEU A 32 11.11 0.01 -9.33
CA LEU A 32 9.81 0.61 -9.09
C LEU A 32 9.79 1.47 -7.82
N ARG A 33 9.58 2.77 -7.98
CA ARG A 33 9.17 3.64 -6.87
C ARG A 33 7.71 3.36 -6.51
N VAL A 34 7.43 3.15 -5.23
CA VAL A 34 6.10 2.87 -4.68
C VAL A 34 5.73 3.99 -3.72
N ILE A 35 4.50 4.49 -3.81
CA ILE A 35 3.94 5.46 -2.87
C ILE A 35 2.69 4.81 -2.23
N PRO A 36 2.75 4.47 -0.94
CA PRO A 36 1.57 3.98 -0.24
C PRO A 36 0.60 5.12 0.07
N ILE A 37 -0.69 4.84 -0.08
CA ILE A 37 -1.80 5.73 0.23
C ILE A 37 -2.68 5.00 1.24
N PHE A 38 -2.86 5.60 2.42
CA PHE A 38 -3.67 5.03 3.50
C PHE A 38 -5.05 5.69 3.50
N PHE A 39 -6.02 5.04 2.88
CA PHE A 39 -7.38 5.54 2.74
C PHE A 39 -8.25 5.08 3.91
N LYS A 40 -8.50 5.96 4.88
CA LYS A 40 -9.31 5.69 6.09
C LYS A 40 -8.84 4.43 6.84
N VAL A 41 -7.53 4.23 6.85
CA VAL A 41 -6.83 3.17 7.59
C VAL A 41 -5.55 3.73 8.17
N LYS A 42 -5.13 3.22 9.34
CA LYS A 42 -3.84 3.59 9.94
C LYS A 42 -2.72 2.78 9.30
N ALA A 43 -1.59 3.41 8.99
CA ALA A 43 -0.40 2.73 8.47
C ALA A 43 0.04 1.58 9.37
N GLU A 44 0.00 1.77 10.70
CA GLU A 44 0.31 0.72 11.69
C GLU A 44 -0.60 -0.51 11.56
N SER A 45 -1.90 -0.30 11.30
CA SER A 45 -2.85 -1.40 11.11
C SER A 45 -2.55 -2.22 9.86
N VAL A 46 -2.05 -1.57 8.80
CA VAL A 46 -1.58 -2.24 7.57
C VAL A 46 -0.26 -2.98 7.84
N ARG A 47 0.72 -2.30 8.44
CA ARG A 47 2.08 -2.81 8.71
C ARG A 47 2.07 -4.08 9.55
N TYR A 48 1.28 -4.10 10.61
CA TYR A 48 1.25 -5.21 11.57
C TYR A 48 0.01 -6.08 11.44
N GLN A 49 -0.82 -5.85 10.41
CA GLN A 49 -2.08 -6.58 10.18
C GLN A 49 -2.94 -6.63 11.45
N LYS A 50 -3.21 -5.46 12.04
CA LYS A 50 -4.00 -5.27 13.26
C LYS A 50 -5.34 -4.57 12.95
N ALA A 51 -6.18 -4.47 13.98
CA ALA A 51 -7.49 -3.82 13.90
C ALA A 51 -8.38 -4.40 12.77
N GLU A 52 -9.21 -3.57 12.15
CA GLU A 52 -10.14 -4.01 11.10
C GLU A 52 -9.43 -4.57 9.86
N PHE A 53 -8.34 -3.91 9.44
CA PHE A 53 -7.50 -4.38 8.32
C PHE A 53 -6.95 -5.78 8.60
N GLY A 54 -6.43 -6.00 9.81
CA GLY A 54 -5.94 -7.29 10.28
C GLY A 54 -7.00 -8.38 10.31
N ARG A 55 -8.20 -8.08 10.83
CA ARG A 55 -9.31 -9.05 10.82
C ARG A 55 -9.65 -9.52 9.41
N ASN A 56 -9.67 -8.59 8.45
CA ASN A 56 -9.90 -8.89 7.05
C ASN A 56 -8.78 -9.76 6.45
N PHE A 57 -7.52 -9.42 6.73
CA PHE A 57 -6.35 -10.20 6.34
C PHE A 57 -6.42 -11.64 6.86
N TRP A 58 -6.60 -11.81 8.18
CA TRP A 58 -6.59 -13.13 8.82
C TRP A 58 -7.78 -13.99 8.41
N ARG A 59 -8.93 -13.39 8.06
CA ARG A 59 -10.05 -14.14 7.47
C ARG A 59 -9.67 -14.76 6.13
N LEU A 60 -9.00 -14.02 5.25
CA LEU A 60 -8.50 -14.55 3.98
C LEU A 60 -7.38 -15.59 4.18
N ALA A 61 -6.50 -15.35 5.16
CA ALA A 61 -5.37 -16.23 5.48
C ALA A 61 -5.81 -17.67 5.82
N LYS A 62 -6.98 -17.88 6.44
CA LYS A 62 -7.52 -19.22 6.76
C LYS A 62 -7.66 -20.16 5.57
N THR A 63 -7.76 -19.62 4.36
CA THR A 63 -7.94 -20.40 3.11
C THR A 63 -6.72 -20.31 2.18
N SER A 64 -5.58 -19.85 2.70
CA SER A 64 -4.38 -19.56 1.92
C SER A 64 -3.20 -20.39 2.43
N SER A 65 -2.21 -20.65 1.58
CA SER A 65 -1.03 -21.41 2.00
C SER A 65 -0.13 -20.58 2.94
N GLY A 66 0.70 -21.25 3.74
CA GLY A 66 1.67 -20.58 4.61
C GLY A 66 2.63 -19.68 3.83
N GLU A 67 3.07 -20.12 2.65
CA GLU A 67 3.94 -19.35 1.76
C GLU A 67 3.25 -18.06 1.28
N GLN A 68 1.98 -18.15 0.87
CA GLN A 68 1.20 -16.97 0.47
C GLN A 68 1.08 -15.96 1.61
N ILE A 69 0.75 -16.44 2.82
CA ILE A 69 0.61 -15.59 4.00
C ILE A 69 1.93 -14.87 4.30
N MET A 70 3.05 -15.60 4.27
CA MET A 70 4.38 -15.02 4.53
C MET A 70 4.71 -13.92 3.50
N ARG A 71 4.54 -14.20 2.20
CA ARG A 71 4.76 -13.23 1.13
C ARG A 71 3.91 -11.97 1.28
N TRP A 72 2.63 -12.13 1.64
CA TRP A 72 1.75 -10.98 1.83
C TRP A 72 2.11 -10.15 3.06
N LYS A 73 2.50 -10.80 4.17
CA LYS A 73 2.95 -10.09 5.38
C LYS A 73 4.19 -9.23 5.11
N GLU A 74 5.21 -9.82 4.46
CA GLU A 74 6.43 -9.09 4.08
C GLU A 74 6.13 -7.92 3.16
N ALA A 75 5.22 -8.11 2.19
CA ALA A 75 4.83 -7.05 1.26
C ALA A 75 4.07 -5.91 1.97
N LEU A 76 3.14 -6.24 2.87
CA LEU A 76 2.41 -5.26 3.67
C LEU A 76 3.35 -4.47 4.59
N GLU A 77 4.27 -5.14 5.28
CA GLU A 77 5.26 -4.50 6.14
C GLU A 77 6.18 -3.57 5.34
N SER A 78 6.83 -4.09 4.30
CA SER A 78 7.82 -3.34 3.52
C SER A 78 7.23 -2.14 2.76
N VAL A 79 6.04 -2.29 2.18
CA VAL A 79 5.42 -1.22 1.40
C VAL A 79 4.82 -0.14 2.31
N SER A 80 4.25 -0.52 3.46
CA SER A 80 3.65 0.45 4.39
C SER A 80 4.66 1.26 5.21
N GLU A 81 5.91 0.80 5.32
CA GLU A 81 7.01 1.55 5.94
C GLU A 81 7.53 2.72 5.07
N LYS A 82 7.21 2.71 3.77
CA LYS A 82 7.58 3.80 2.86
C LYS A 82 6.79 5.07 3.17
N ILE A 83 7.42 6.23 2.95
CA ILE A 83 6.75 7.54 3.07
C ILE A 83 5.54 7.58 2.12
N GLY A 84 4.36 7.85 2.69
CA GLY A 84 3.08 7.82 2.01
C GLY A 84 2.15 8.95 2.42
N LEU A 85 0.94 8.93 1.84
CA LEU A 85 -0.12 9.90 2.12
C LEU A 85 -1.24 9.23 2.90
N THR A 86 -1.86 9.93 3.85
CA THR A 86 -2.92 9.38 4.70
C THR A 86 -4.16 10.25 4.63
N LEU A 87 -5.31 9.63 4.34
CA LEU A 87 -6.62 10.25 4.49
C LEU A 87 -7.23 9.85 5.84
N GLY A 88 -7.45 10.85 6.69
CA GLY A 88 -8.19 10.67 7.94
C GLY A 88 -9.70 10.59 7.72
N ASP A 89 -10.43 10.06 8.70
CA ASP A 89 -11.88 9.81 8.58
C ASP A 89 -12.73 11.07 8.37
N LYS A 90 -12.25 12.24 8.83
CA LYS A 90 -12.94 13.54 8.72
C LYS A 90 -12.41 14.42 7.59
N SER A 91 -11.48 13.91 6.78
CA SER A 91 -10.82 14.67 5.73
C SER A 91 -11.62 14.64 4.42
N SER A 92 -11.58 15.75 3.67
CA SER A 92 -12.16 15.87 2.33
C SER A 92 -11.44 14.95 1.34
N GLU A 93 -12.17 14.01 0.72
CA GLU A 93 -11.62 13.12 -0.31
C GLU A 93 -11.17 13.90 -1.55
N ALA A 94 -11.91 14.97 -1.91
CA ALA A 94 -11.59 15.80 -3.07
C ALA A 94 -10.24 16.51 -2.89
N ASP A 95 -9.97 17.05 -1.69
CA ASP A 95 -8.71 17.74 -1.43
C ASP A 95 -7.54 16.75 -1.30
N PHE A 96 -7.81 15.57 -0.76
CA PHE A 96 -6.82 14.51 -0.71
C PHE A 96 -6.42 14.00 -2.10
N ILE A 97 -7.37 13.88 -3.04
CA ILE A 97 -7.06 13.56 -4.44
C ILE A 97 -6.16 14.64 -5.06
N LYS A 98 -6.44 15.94 -4.81
CA LYS A 98 -5.57 17.03 -5.28
C LYS A 98 -4.15 16.90 -4.71
N GLU A 99 -4.03 16.53 -3.44
CA GLU A 99 -2.73 16.29 -2.78
C GLU A 99 -1.98 15.11 -3.42
N ILE A 100 -2.65 13.98 -3.65
CA ILE A 100 -2.08 12.82 -4.34
C ILE A 100 -1.55 13.23 -5.73
N VAL A 101 -2.37 13.92 -6.53
CA VAL A 101 -1.98 14.39 -7.87
C VAL A 101 -0.77 15.32 -7.80
N LYS A 102 -0.73 16.22 -6.81
CA LYS A 102 0.40 17.13 -6.60
C LYS A 102 1.69 16.37 -6.29
N GLU A 103 1.63 15.36 -5.42
CA GLU A 103 2.82 14.56 -5.07
C GLU A 103 3.30 13.70 -6.24
N ILE A 104 2.38 13.12 -7.02
CA ILE A 104 2.70 12.39 -8.24
C ILE A 104 3.42 13.30 -9.25
N LYS A 105 2.91 14.51 -9.49
CA LYS A 105 3.55 15.49 -10.38
C LYS A 105 4.99 15.80 -9.94
N LYS A 106 5.22 16.01 -8.65
CA LYS A 106 6.58 16.22 -8.09
C LYS A 106 7.47 14.99 -8.27
N SER A 107 6.94 13.80 -8.05
CA SER A 107 7.66 12.53 -8.20
C SER A 107 8.05 12.23 -9.65
N CYS A 108 7.23 12.64 -10.62
CA CYS A 108 7.54 12.51 -12.05
C CYS A 108 8.60 13.52 -12.51
N ARG A 109 8.57 14.78 -12.04
CA ARG A 109 9.56 15.81 -12.43
C ARG A 109 11.00 15.42 -12.04
N ARG A 110 11.19 14.89 -10.83
CA ARG A 110 12.51 14.42 -10.34
C ARG A 110 13.13 13.27 -11.16
N ARG A 111 12.38 12.64 -12.06
CA ARG A 111 12.91 11.62 -12.99
C ARG A 111 13.38 12.20 -14.33
N GLY A 112 13.02 13.44 -14.66
CA GLY A 112 13.44 14.11 -15.89
C GLY A 112 14.73 14.92 -15.76
N GLU A 113 15.26 15.10 -14.54
CA GLU A 113 16.50 15.86 -14.25
C GLU A 113 17.74 14.96 -14.14
N ILE A 114 17.60 13.67 -14.48
CA ILE A 114 18.72 12.71 -14.59
C ILE A 114 18.73 12.23 -16.05
N VAL A 115 19.06 13.13 -16.97
CA VAL A 115 19.51 12.83 -18.34
C VAL A 115 20.61 13.81 -18.67
#